data_AF-A0A959QXJ4-F1
#
_entry.id   AF-A0A959QXJ4-F1
#
_cell.length_a   1.000
_cell.length_b   1.000
_cell.length_c   1.000
_cell.angle_alpha   90.00
_cell.angle_beta   90.00
_cell.angle_gamma   90.00
#
_symmetry.space_group_name_H-M   'P 1'
#
loop_
_entity.id
_entity.type
_entity.pdbx_description
1 polymer ?
#
loop_
_entity_poly.entity_id
_entity_poly.type
_entity_poly.pdbx_seq_one_letter_code
_entity_poly.pdbx_strand_id
1 'polypeptide(L)'
;MQQDFKTIFGNVTGLDDKSVDFLTRALTNKNLPGFDYLEFKQSLSALEAMNLEEETAFKSAFATAATVGLTKDKLLKTAQHYHQVLDVEKKQFDSALEKQLEQRVASKKSEVEKLKKQILEHQKKIEELQQRMSAAQKVIDSADEEIQSALSKIDTTRKNFEFTYQSLKNQIDKDIKNINQYL
;
A
#
# COMPACT_ATOMS: atom_id res chain seq x y z
N MET A 1 -38.21 18.95 -13.69
CA MET A 1 -38.33 17.48 -13.67
C MET A 1 -36.94 16.93 -13.97
N GLN A 2 -36.28 16.28 -12.99
CA GLN A 2 -35.08 15.50 -13.29
C GLN A 2 -35.56 14.31 -14.13
N GLN A 3 -35.28 14.32 -15.43
CA GLN A 3 -35.54 13.18 -16.29
C GLN A 3 -34.70 12.02 -15.74
N ASP A 4 -35.36 10.93 -15.33
CA ASP A 4 -34.66 9.75 -14.84
C ASP A 4 -34.09 8.99 -16.05
N PHE A 5 -32.96 9.46 -16.57
CA PHE A 5 -32.29 8.86 -17.74
C PHE A 5 -31.91 7.39 -17.51
N LYS A 6 -31.86 6.94 -16.25
CA LYS A 6 -31.75 5.52 -15.93
C LYS A 6 -32.96 4.75 -16.45
N THR A 7 -34.16 5.33 -16.49
CA THR A 7 -35.33 4.71 -17.16
C THR A 7 -35.29 4.83 -18.67
N ILE A 8 -34.67 5.89 -19.22
CA ILE A 8 -34.54 6.11 -20.68
C ILE A 8 -33.56 5.12 -21.33
N PHE A 9 -32.50 4.74 -20.61
CA PHE A 9 -31.43 3.87 -21.10
C PHE A 9 -31.27 2.54 -20.34
N GLY A 10 -32.03 2.32 -19.26
CA GLY A 10 -31.80 1.24 -18.28
C GLY A 10 -32.33 -0.14 -18.63
N ASN A 11 -32.80 -0.37 -19.86
CA ASN A 11 -33.10 -1.72 -20.34
C ASN A 11 -31.84 -2.50 -20.76
N VAL A 12 -30.64 -1.92 -20.59
CA VAL A 12 -29.38 -2.61 -20.84
C VAL A 12 -28.94 -3.36 -19.58
N THR A 13 -29.03 -4.69 -19.63
CA THR A 13 -28.61 -5.57 -18.53
C THR A 13 -27.08 -5.53 -18.36
N GLY A 14 -26.61 -5.47 -17.11
CA GLY A 14 -25.17 -5.58 -16.77
C GLY A 14 -24.39 -4.26 -16.71
N LEU A 15 -25.05 -3.11 -16.63
CA LEU A 15 -24.37 -1.81 -16.49
C LEU A 15 -23.92 -1.51 -15.05
N ASP A 16 -22.74 -0.88 -14.90
CA ASP A 16 -22.25 -0.35 -13.63
C ASP A 16 -22.96 0.95 -13.24
N ASP A 17 -23.59 0.98 -12.06
CA ASP A 17 -24.44 2.10 -11.61
C ASP A 17 -23.71 3.46 -11.59
N LYS A 18 -22.40 3.47 -11.24
CA LYS A 18 -21.62 4.70 -11.21
C LYS A 18 -21.32 5.22 -12.60
N SER A 19 -20.98 4.32 -13.52
CA SER A 19 -20.74 4.64 -14.93
C SER A 19 -22.02 5.17 -15.59
N VAL A 20 -23.17 4.57 -15.27
CA VAL A 20 -24.48 5.03 -15.74
C VAL A 20 -24.79 6.42 -15.22
N ASP A 21 -24.64 6.66 -13.91
CA ASP A 21 -24.87 7.99 -13.31
C ASP A 21 -23.92 9.05 -13.89
N PHE A 22 -22.65 8.71 -14.08
CA PHE A 22 -21.65 9.61 -14.65
C PHE A 22 -21.99 10.02 -16.09
N LEU A 23 -22.24 9.05 -16.98
CA LEU A 23 -22.57 9.32 -18.38
C LEU A 23 -23.93 10.01 -18.52
N THR A 24 -24.89 9.65 -17.69
CA THR A 24 -26.21 10.31 -17.61
C THR A 24 -26.08 11.79 -17.28
N ARG A 25 -25.25 12.14 -16.29
CA ARG A 25 -24.98 13.54 -15.94
C ARG A 25 -24.32 14.29 -17.08
N ALA A 26 -23.38 13.66 -17.79
CA ALA A 26 -22.73 14.30 -18.93
C ALA A 26 -23.72 14.61 -20.06
N LEU A 27 -24.61 13.66 -20.38
CA LEU A 27 -25.70 13.88 -21.33
C LEU A 27 -26.64 15.01 -20.88
N THR A 28 -27.02 15.03 -19.59
CA THR A 28 -27.89 16.06 -19.01
C THR A 28 -27.25 17.45 -19.08
N ASN A 29 -25.95 17.55 -18.78
CA ASN A 29 -25.19 18.80 -18.83
C ASN A 29 -25.03 19.34 -20.25
N LYS A 30 -25.17 18.48 -21.26
CA LYS A 30 -25.10 18.81 -22.69
C LYS A 30 -26.45 18.70 -23.39
N ASN A 31 -27.55 18.73 -22.62
CA ASN A 31 -28.90 18.67 -23.15
C ASN A 31 -29.18 19.87 -24.06
N LEU A 32 -29.86 19.64 -25.19
CA LEU A 32 -30.22 20.68 -26.14
C LEU A 32 -31.60 21.27 -25.79
N PRO A 33 -31.88 22.54 -26.12
CA PRO A 33 -33.18 23.14 -25.86
C PRO A 33 -34.25 22.63 -26.84
N GLY A 34 -35.45 22.38 -26.30
CA GLY A 34 -36.64 21.97 -27.05
C GLY A 34 -36.78 20.45 -27.14
N PHE A 35 -37.76 19.98 -27.92
CA PHE A 35 -37.96 18.54 -28.10
C PHE A 35 -36.83 17.96 -28.98
N ASP A 36 -36.03 17.06 -28.42
CA ASP A 36 -34.88 16.45 -29.09
C ASP A 36 -34.84 14.91 -28.99
N TYR A 37 -33.67 14.30 -29.17
CA TYR A 37 -33.49 12.85 -29.12
C TYR A 37 -33.81 12.26 -27.73
N LEU A 38 -33.48 12.97 -26.64
CA LEU A 38 -33.71 12.49 -25.29
C LEU A 38 -35.20 12.48 -24.95
N GLU A 39 -35.93 13.55 -25.27
CA GLU A 39 -37.40 13.59 -25.12
C GLU A 39 -38.08 12.58 -26.05
N PHE A 40 -37.55 12.37 -27.26
CA PHE A 40 -38.03 11.33 -28.16
C PHE A 40 -37.86 9.92 -27.58
N LYS A 41 -36.67 9.60 -27.03
CA LYS A 41 -36.42 8.29 -26.38
C LYS A 41 -37.25 8.10 -25.12
N GLN A 42 -37.49 9.17 -24.35
CA GLN A 42 -38.39 9.14 -23.20
C GLN A 42 -39.84 8.81 -23.62
N SER A 43 -40.33 9.47 -24.68
CA SER A 43 -41.66 9.23 -25.22
C SER A 43 -41.80 7.81 -25.77
N LEU A 44 -40.77 7.33 -26.46
CA LEU A 44 -40.70 5.97 -26.98
C LEU A 44 -40.74 4.93 -25.86
N SER A 45 -39.95 5.11 -24.79
CA SER A 45 -39.94 4.21 -23.64
C SER A 45 -41.32 4.11 -22.96
N ALA A 46 -42.05 5.24 -22.86
CA ALA A 46 -43.41 5.25 -22.32
C ALA A 46 -44.40 4.45 -23.19
N LEU A 47 -44.25 4.49 -24.52
CA LEU A 47 -45.08 3.72 -25.46
C LEU A 47 -44.72 2.23 -25.48
N GLU A 48 -43.43 1.89 -25.39
CA GLU A 48 -42.95 0.51 -25.26
C GLU A 48 -43.47 -0.14 -23.96
N ALA A 49 -43.54 0.62 -22.86
CA ALA A 49 -44.11 0.16 -21.59
C ALA A 49 -45.62 -0.17 -21.67
N MET A 50 -46.31 0.31 -22.71
CA MET A 50 -47.71 -0.02 -23.00
C MET A 50 -47.86 -1.26 -23.91
N ASN A 51 -46.79 -2.04 -24.14
CA ASN A 51 -46.74 -3.20 -25.03
C ASN A 51 -47.10 -2.89 -26.49
N LEU A 52 -46.81 -1.67 -26.98
CA LEU A 52 -46.91 -1.37 -28.40
C LEU A 52 -45.75 -2.05 -29.15
N GLU A 53 -46.02 -2.53 -30.37
CA GLU A 53 -44.96 -2.98 -31.28
C GLU A 53 -43.99 -1.83 -31.59
N GLU A 54 -42.69 -2.14 -31.67
CA GLU A 54 -41.60 -1.18 -31.83
C GLU A 54 -41.85 -0.20 -32.98
N GLU A 55 -42.22 -0.71 -34.16
CA GLU A 55 -42.49 0.13 -35.33
C GLU A 55 -43.64 1.14 -35.08
N THR A 56 -44.70 0.69 -34.41
CA THR A 56 -45.86 1.51 -34.07
C THR A 56 -45.50 2.54 -33.00
N ALA A 57 -44.70 2.15 -31.99
CA ALA A 57 -44.22 3.04 -30.94
C ALA A 57 -43.33 4.15 -31.51
N PHE A 58 -42.38 3.82 -32.40
CA PHE A 58 -41.51 4.79 -33.08
C PHE A 58 -42.31 5.77 -33.95
N LYS A 59 -43.24 5.26 -34.78
CA LYS A 59 -44.09 6.11 -35.64
C LYS A 59 -44.98 7.04 -34.82
N SER A 60 -45.54 6.54 -33.71
CA SER A 60 -46.43 7.31 -32.83
C SER A 60 -45.67 8.38 -32.04
N ALA A 61 -44.50 8.04 -31.48
CA ALA A 61 -43.61 8.99 -30.82
C ALA A 61 -43.18 10.10 -31.80
N PHE A 62 -42.82 9.73 -33.03
CA PHE A 62 -42.38 10.71 -34.04
C PHE A 62 -43.53 11.60 -34.50
N ALA A 63 -44.72 11.06 -34.73
CA ALA A 63 -45.91 11.83 -35.10
C ALA A 63 -46.23 12.88 -34.02
N THR A 64 -46.15 12.50 -32.75
CA THR A 64 -46.36 13.41 -31.61
C THR A 64 -45.28 14.50 -31.57
N ALA A 65 -44.01 14.10 -31.69
CA ALA A 65 -42.87 15.02 -31.67
C ALA A 65 -42.87 15.99 -32.87
N ALA A 66 -43.37 15.56 -34.04
CA ALA A 66 -43.49 16.40 -35.22
C ALA A 66 -44.46 17.58 -35.00
N THR A 67 -45.52 17.40 -34.20
CA THR A 67 -46.46 18.49 -33.86
C THR A 67 -45.80 19.63 -33.08
N VAL A 68 -44.69 19.35 -32.38
CA VAL A 68 -43.90 20.32 -31.61
C VAL A 68 -42.60 20.72 -32.34
N GLY A 69 -42.51 20.45 -33.64
CA GLY A 69 -41.42 20.92 -34.50
C GLY A 69 -40.19 20.02 -34.56
N LEU A 70 -40.27 18.76 -34.11
CA LEU A 70 -39.20 17.78 -34.36
C LEU A 70 -39.25 17.29 -35.81
N THR A 71 -38.13 17.35 -36.52
CA THR A 71 -37.97 16.73 -37.84
C THR A 71 -37.03 15.55 -37.77
N LYS A 72 -37.08 14.65 -38.77
CA LYS A 72 -36.14 13.52 -38.84
C LYS A 72 -34.68 13.98 -38.86
N ASP A 73 -34.38 15.05 -39.60
CA ASP A 73 -33.04 15.64 -39.65
C ASP A 73 -32.60 16.19 -38.28
N LYS A 74 -33.50 16.89 -37.58
CA LYS A 74 -33.23 17.37 -36.21
C LYS A 74 -32.99 16.21 -35.25
N LEU A 75 -33.79 15.15 -35.31
CA LEU A 75 -33.66 13.96 -34.46
C LEU A 75 -32.32 13.24 -34.69
N LEU A 76 -31.89 13.10 -35.94
CA LEU A 76 -30.58 12.51 -36.26
C LEU A 76 -29.42 13.39 -35.79
N LYS A 77 -29.51 14.71 -35.99
CA LYS A 77 -28.50 15.66 -35.52
C LYS A 77 -28.36 15.66 -34.00
N THR A 78 -29.47 15.65 -33.26
CA THR A 78 -29.44 15.63 -31.80
C THR A 78 -28.96 14.28 -31.27
N ALA A 79 -29.34 13.16 -31.90
CA ALA A 79 -28.79 11.84 -31.57
C ALA A 79 -27.26 11.80 -31.75
N GLN A 80 -26.76 12.35 -32.86
CA GLN A 80 -25.33 12.40 -33.13
C GLN A 80 -24.57 13.33 -32.18
N HIS A 81 -25.19 14.43 -31.74
CA HIS A 81 -24.66 15.28 -30.67
C HIS A 81 -24.46 14.48 -29.37
N TYR A 82 -25.47 13.73 -28.92
CA TYR A 82 -25.34 12.92 -27.70
C TYR A 82 -24.31 11.78 -27.85
N HIS A 83 -24.20 11.19 -29.03
CA HIS A 83 -23.11 10.24 -29.32
C HIS A 83 -21.73 10.90 -29.15
N GLN A 84 -21.53 12.09 -29.72
CA GLN A 84 -20.27 12.83 -29.59
C GLN A 84 -19.98 13.22 -28.14
N VAL A 85 -21.00 13.55 -27.34
CA VAL A 85 -20.84 13.80 -25.91
C VAL A 85 -20.28 12.55 -25.22
N LEU A 86 -20.85 11.37 -25.47
CA LEU A 86 -20.34 10.11 -24.91
C LEU A 86 -18.89 9.80 -25.37
N ASP A 87 -18.55 10.07 -26.62
CA ASP A 87 -17.18 9.89 -27.13
C ASP A 87 -16.17 10.80 -26.41
N VAL A 88 -16.55 12.05 -26.14
CA VAL A 88 -15.72 13.00 -25.40
C VAL A 88 -15.54 12.53 -23.95
N GLU A 89 -16.61 12.14 -23.28
CA GLU A 89 -16.55 11.64 -21.90
C GLU A 89 -15.70 10.37 -21.80
N LYS A 90 -15.84 9.45 -22.76
CA LYS A 90 -14.99 8.26 -22.82
C LYS A 90 -13.50 8.62 -22.93
N LYS A 91 -13.14 9.55 -23.81
CA LYS A 91 -11.74 10.00 -23.95
C LYS A 91 -11.21 10.65 -22.67
N GLN A 92 -12.03 11.44 -21.99
CA GLN A 92 -11.66 12.06 -20.73
C GLN A 92 -11.46 11.01 -19.63
N PHE A 93 -12.36 10.03 -19.54
CA PHE A 93 -12.25 8.91 -18.62
C PHE A 93 -10.96 8.11 -18.87
N ASP A 94 -10.69 7.73 -20.12
CA ASP A 94 -9.49 6.96 -20.48
C ASP A 94 -8.21 7.73 -20.08
N SER A 95 -8.16 9.05 -20.35
CA SER A 95 -7.01 9.89 -19.95
C SER A 95 -6.87 10.02 -18.43
N ALA A 96 -7.98 10.16 -17.69
CA ALA A 96 -7.94 10.22 -16.23
C ALA A 96 -7.49 8.88 -15.62
N LEU A 97 -7.93 7.77 -16.20
CA LEU A 97 -7.53 6.43 -15.79
C LEU A 97 -6.04 6.19 -16.03
N GLU A 98 -5.53 6.57 -17.20
CA GLU A 98 -4.11 6.47 -17.53
C GLU A 98 -3.25 7.28 -16.54
N LYS A 99 -3.61 8.54 -16.28
CA LYS A 99 -2.93 9.38 -15.29
C LYS A 99 -2.95 8.77 -13.89
N GLN A 100 -4.08 8.21 -13.47
CA GLN A 100 -4.20 7.58 -12.16
C GLN A 100 -3.33 6.31 -12.08
N LEU A 101 -3.27 5.53 -13.16
CA LEU A 101 -2.41 4.36 -13.24
C LEU A 101 -0.94 4.76 -13.19
N GLU A 102 -0.51 5.71 -14.00
CA GLU A 102 0.84 6.25 -13.99
C GLU A 102 1.24 6.77 -12.62
N GLN A 103 0.39 7.58 -11.98
CA GLN A 103 0.67 8.14 -10.66
C GLN A 103 0.81 7.05 -9.60
N ARG A 104 -0.08 6.05 -9.58
CA ARG A 104 -0.02 4.95 -8.60
C ARG A 104 1.21 4.07 -8.83
N VAL A 105 1.51 3.73 -10.08
CA VAL A 105 2.67 2.92 -10.45
C VAL A 105 3.96 3.66 -10.13
N ALA A 106 4.08 4.94 -10.50
CA ALA A 106 5.25 5.77 -10.20
C ALA A 106 5.47 5.92 -8.69
N SER A 107 4.40 6.19 -7.93
CA SER A 107 4.46 6.29 -6.47
C SER A 107 4.94 4.98 -5.84
N LYS A 108 4.41 3.84 -6.29
CA LYS A 108 4.82 2.51 -5.81
C LYS A 108 6.26 2.18 -6.19
N LYS A 109 6.69 2.53 -7.41
CA LYS A 109 8.08 2.35 -7.84
C LYS A 109 9.04 3.18 -6.97
N SER A 110 8.70 4.43 -6.69
CA SER A 110 9.49 5.29 -5.80
C SER A 110 9.58 4.74 -4.37
N GLU A 111 8.47 4.22 -3.83
CA GLU A 111 8.43 3.59 -2.51
C GLU A 111 9.34 2.35 -2.45
N VAL A 112 9.27 1.49 -3.47
CA VAL A 112 10.14 0.30 -3.59
C VAL A 112 11.61 0.68 -3.65
N GLU A 113 11.99 1.68 -4.45
CA GLU A 113 13.39 2.12 -4.55
C GLU A 113 13.90 2.73 -3.24
N LYS A 114 13.04 3.46 -2.50
CA LYS A 114 13.38 3.95 -1.15
C LYS A 114 13.65 2.79 -0.19
N LEU A 115 12.77 1.79 -0.16
CA LEU A 115 12.91 0.62 0.71
C LEU A 115 14.18 -0.19 0.37
N LYS A 116 14.51 -0.37 -0.92
CA LYS A 116 15.76 -1.02 -1.34
C LYS A 116 16.99 -0.30 -0.79
N LYS A 117 17.02 1.04 -0.86
CA LYS A 117 18.13 1.82 -0.30
C LYS A 117 18.24 1.63 1.22
N GLN A 118 17.12 1.66 1.94
CA GLN A 118 17.10 1.43 3.38
C GLN A 118 17.59 0.02 3.75
N ILE A 119 17.24 -1.00 2.96
CA ILE A 119 17.75 -2.37 3.16
C ILE A 119 19.27 -2.41 3.05
N LEU A 120 19.86 -1.76 2.03
CA LEU A 120 21.31 -1.71 1.86
C LEU A 120 22.01 -0.98 3.01
N GLU A 121 21.44 0.13 3.47
CA GLU A 121 21.95 0.87 4.64
C GLU A 121 21.90 0.02 5.92
N HIS A 122 20.81 -0.71 6.14
CA HIS A 122 20.67 -1.61 7.28
C HIS A 122 21.63 -2.80 7.21
N GLN A 123 21.85 -3.39 6.04
CA GLN A 123 22.84 -4.45 5.84
C GLN A 123 24.24 -3.98 6.21
N LYS A 124 24.65 -2.79 5.72
CA LYS A 124 25.93 -2.19 6.11
C LYS A 124 26.03 -2.00 7.63
N LYS A 125 24.93 -1.57 8.28
CA LYS A 125 24.91 -1.39 9.73
C LYS A 125 25.04 -2.71 10.49
N ILE A 126 24.43 -3.78 10.00
CA ILE A 126 24.56 -5.12 10.56
C ILE A 126 26.02 -5.57 10.50
N GLU A 127 26.69 -5.39 9.36
CA GLU A 127 28.11 -5.74 9.21
C GLU A 127 29.00 -4.97 10.20
N GLU A 128 28.79 -3.65 10.33
CA GLU A 128 29.51 -2.83 11.31
C GLU A 128 29.29 -3.33 12.76
N LEU A 129 28.05 -3.67 13.11
CA LEU A 129 27.72 -4.17 14.44
C LEU A 129 28.34 -5.54 14.70
N GLN A 130 28.34 -6.44 13.72
CA GLN A 130 28.98 -7.75 13.81
C GLN A 130 30.50 -7.63 14.01
N GLN A 131 31.16 -6.72 13.30
CA GLN A 131 32.58 -6.44 13.50
C GLN A 131 32.87 -5.94 14.91
N ARG A 132 32.05 -5.02 15.43
CA ARG A 132 32.18 -4.51 16.80
C ARG A 132 31.97 -5.60 17.84
N MET A 133 30.98 -6.47 17.65
CA MET A 133 30.74 -7.63 18.53
C MET A 133 31.94 -8.56 18.55
N SER A 134 32.52 -8.89 17.39
CA SER A 134 33.71 -9.74 17.31
C SER A 134 34.92 -9.11 18.00
N ALA A 135 35.14 -7.81 17.83
CA ALA A 135 36.20 -7.08 18.51
C ALA A 135 36.02 -7.10 20.04
N ALA A 136 34.80 -6.86 20.53
CA ALA A 136 34.50 -6.91 21.96
C ALA A 136 34.71 -8.31 22.54
N GLN A 137 34.29 -9.37 21.82
CA GLN A 137 34.50 -10.75 22.27
C GLN A 137 35.98 -11.07 22.45
N LYS A 138 36.83 -10.67 21.50
CA LYS A 138 38.29 -10.87 21.63
C LYS A 138 38.89 -10.19 22.86
N VAL A 139 38.39 -9.00 23.20
CA VAL A 139 38.83 -8.27 24.40
C VAL A 139 38.40 -9.02 25.67
N ILE A 140 37.18 -9.55 25.70
CA ILE A 140 36.67 -10.36 26.82
C ILE A 140 37.54 -11.61 26.99
N ASP A 141 37.75 -12.37 25.91
CA ASP A 141 38.53 -13.61 25.95
C ASP A 141 39.95 -13.36 26.49
N SER A 142 40.61 -12.30 26.01
CA SER A 142 41.95 -11.90 26.49
C SER A 142 41.94 -11.50 27.96
N ALA A 143 40.93 -10.73 28.40
CA ALA A 143 40.82 -10.31 29.79
C ALA A 143 40.57 -11.49 30.72
N ASP A 144 39.73 -12.45 30.31
CA ASP A 144 39.47 -13.66 31.09
C ASP A 144 40.73 -14.52 31.25
N GLU A 145 41.53 -14.68 30.20
CA GLU A 145 42.83 -15.35 30.28
C GLU A 145 43.79 -14.67 31.26
N GLU A 146 43.89 -13.34 31.21
CA GLU A 146 44.71 -12.55 32.13
C GLU A 146 44.24 -12.69 33.59
N ILE A 147 42.92 -12.65 33.81
CA ILE A 147 42.30 -12.84 35.13
C ILE A 147 42.64 -14.22 35.68
N GLN A 148 42.47 -15.28 34.89
CA GLN A 148 42.79 -16.65 35.33
C GLN A 148 44.28 -16.81 35.66
N SER A 149 45.16 -16.23 34.85
CA SER A 149 46.61 -16.22 35.11
C SER A 149 46.94 -15.50 36.42
N ALA A 150 46.34 -14.34 36.66
CA ALA A 150 46.55 -13.57 37.88
C ALA A 150 46.05 -14.33 39.12
N LEU A 151 44.85 -14.91 39.05
CA LEU A 151 44.28 -15.73 40.12
C LEU A 151 45.18 -16.93 40.47
N SER A 152 45.67 -17.64 39.45
CA SER A 152 46.58 -18.78 39.63
C SER A 152 47.90 -18.38 40.31
N LYS A 153 48.49 -17.25 39.89
CA LYS A 153 49.71 -16.71 40.52
C LYS A 153 49.47 -16.33 41.97
N ILE A 154 48.39 -15.61 42.26
CA ILE A 154 48.02 -15.22 43.63
C ILE A 154 47.83 -16.46 44.50
N ASP A 155 47.10 -17.47 44.04
CA ASP A 155 46.88 -18.70 44.79
C ASP A 155 48.20 -19.46 45.05
N THR A 156 49.09 -19.52 44.06
CA THR A 156 50.41 -20.12 44.20
C THR A 156 51.25 -19.38 45.24
N THR A 157 51.32 -18.05 45.16
CA THR A 157 52.04 -17.22 46.15
C THR A 157 51.48 -17.43 47.55
N ARG A 158 50.15 -17.47 47.70
CA ARG A 158 49.47 -17.72 48.97
C ARG A 158 49.84 -19.09 49.55
N LYS A 159 49.76 -20.15 48.73
CA LYS A 159 50.12 -21.53 49.14
C LYS A 159 51.58 -21.63 49.56
N ASN A 160 52.48 -21.04 48.78
CA ASN A 160 53.92 -21.05 49.09
C ASN A 160 54.23 -20.30 50.39
N PHE A 161 53.59 -19.15 50.61
CA PHE A 161 53.73 -18.40 51.85
C PHE A 161 53.24 -19.21 53.06
N GLU A 162 52.03 -19.76 53.00
CA GLU A 162 51.47 -20.57 54.10
C GLU A 162 52.35 -21.78 54.41
N PHE A 163 52.81 -22.50 53.38
CA PHE A 163 53.72 -23.62 53.56
C PHE A 163 55.03 -23.20 54.25
N THR A 164 55.63 -22.09 53.80
CA THR A 164 56.87 -21.56 54.38
C THR A 164 56.65 -21.13 55.83
N TYR A 165 55.55 -20.42 56.11
CA TYR A 165 55.17 -20.00 57.45
C TYR A 165 55.00 -21.19 58.41
N GLN A 166 54.24 -22.21 58.02
CA GLN A 166 54.04 -23.42 58.82
C GLN A 166 55.35 -24.18 59.04
N SER A 167 56.21 -24.28 58.03
CA SER A 167 57.51 -24.93 58.15
C SER A 167 58.41 -24.24 59.17
N LEU A 168 58.54 -22.90 59.07
CA LEU A 168 59.30 -22.10 60.02
C LEU A 168 58.73 -22.19 61.44
N LYS A 169 57.40 -22.07 61.58
CA LYS A 169 56.73 -22.20 62.87
C LYS A 169 57.00 -23.57 63.52
N ASN A 170 56.86 -24.66 62.76
CA ASN A 170 57.12 -26.02 63.25
C ASN A 170 58.58 -26.22 63.66
N GLN A 171 59.52 -25.63 62.92
CA GLN A 171 60.94 -25.66 63.26
C GLN A 171 61.20 -24.93 64.59
N ILE A 172 60.67 -23.71 64.74
CA ILE A 172 60.76 -22.95 66.00
C ILE A 172 60.12 -23.72 67.15
N ASP A 173 58.93 -24.29 66.97
CA ASP A 173 58.24 -25.09 68.00
C ASP A 173 59.07 -26.32 68.42
N LYS A 174 59.76 -26.97 67.46
CA LYS A 174 60.68 -28.08 67.72
C LYS A 174 61.92 -27.61 68.48
N ASP A 175 62.48 -26.47 68.09
CA ASP A 175 63.66 -25.91 68.75
C ASP A 175 63.34 -25.48 70.20
N ILE A 176 62.18 -24.89 70.45
CA ILE A 176 61.69 -24.58 71.80
C ILE A 176 61.57 -25.86 72.64
N LYS A 177 61.00 -26.94 72.09
CA LYS A 177 60.91 -28.23 72.80
C LYS A 177 62.28 -28.79 73.16
N ASN A 178 63.22 -28.75 72.21
CA ASN A 178 64.59 -29.23 72.44
C ASN A 178 65.30 -28.39 73.50
N ILE A 179 65.17 -27.06 73.46
CA ILE A 179 65.74 -26.16 74.47
C ILE A 179 65.23 -26.53 75.87
N ASN A 180 63.90 -26.67 76.04
CA ASN A 180 63.32 -27.02 77.33
C ASN A 180 63.67 -28.44 77.83
N GLN A 181 64.09 -29.34 76.94
CA GLN A 181 64.40 -30.73 77.28
C GLN A 181 65.89 -30.95 77.60
N TYR A 182 66.77 -30.25 76.90
CA TYR A 182 68.21 -30.53 76.92
C TYR A 182 69.07 -29.45 77.60
N LEU A 183 68.52 -28.25 77.83
CA LEU A 183 69.17 -27.16 78.56
C LEU A 183 68.45 -26.94 79.90
#